data_AF-A0A5F8H003-F1
#
_entry.id   AF-A0A5F8H003-F1
#
_cell.length_a   1.000
_cell.length_b   1.000
_cell.length_c   1.000
_cell.angle_alpha   90.00
_cell.angle_beta   90.00
_cell.angle_gamma   90.00
#
_symmetry.space_group_name_H-M   'P 1'
#
loop_
_entity.id
_entity.type
_entity.pdbx_description
1 polymer ?
#
loop_
_entity_poly.entity_id
_entity_poly.type
_entity_poly.pdbx_seq_one_letter_code
_entity_poly.pdbx_strand_id
1 'polypeptide(L)'
;IKRIERVGLSLLTAGAIQCKQCLFYKDGKCEEAEQTCTLKEDESCMIQTIFFPFSTGNLIHNLETGCAINCKNSEKSSATQLTVTYCCKHRNFCNDPFLPLSVF
;
A
#
# COMPACT_ATOMS: atom_id res chain seq x y z
N ILE A 1 12.35 49.23 25.21
CA ILE A 1 12.01 48.49 23.96
C ILE A 1 12.28 47.01 24.24
N LYS A 2 11.24 46.19 24.49
CA LYS A 2 11.40 44.74 24.72
C LYS A 2 11.26 44.03 23.36
N ARG A 3 12.31 43.32 22.92
CA ARG A 3 12.28 42.46 21.74
C ARG A 3 11.33 41.29 22.01
N ILE A 4 10.27 41.18 21.20
CA ILE A 4 9.42 39.99 21.13
C ILE A 4 10.14 39.03 20.17
N GLU A 5 10.73 37.98 20.71
CA GLU A 5 11.22 36.87 19.89
C GLU A 5 10.02 36.05 19.44
N ARG A 6 9.71 36.10 18.14
CA ARG A 6 8.69 35.26 17.52
C ARG A 6 9.26 33.85 17.43
N VAL A 7 8.94 33.00 18.40
CA VAL A 7 9.14 31.55 18.27
C VAL A 7 8.17 31.06 17.19
N GLY A 8 8.69 30.87 15.98
CA GLY A 8 7.93 30.27 14.88
C GLY A 8 7.61 28.82 15.24
N LEU A 9 6.32 28.53 15.45
CA LEU A 9 5.83 27.18 15.64
C LEU A 9 5.92 26.44 14.29
N SER A 10 7.02 25.72 14.05
CA SER A 10 7.11 24.80 12.92
C SER A 10 6.14 23.65 13.18
N LEU A 11 4.93 23.78 12.63
CA LEU A 11 4.03 22.65 12.42
C LEU A 11 4.77 21.66 11.53
N LEU A 12 5.32 20.60 12.14
CA LEU A 12 5.71 19.40 11.42
C LEU A 12 4.42 18.85 10.83
N THR A 13 4.07 19.28 9.62
CA THR A 13 3.11 18.54 8.80
C THR A 13 3.80 17.21 8.54
N ALA A 14 3.38 16.16 9.24
CA ALA A 14 3.69 14.81 8.82
C ALA A 14 3.25 14.73 7.36
N GLY A 15 4.22 14.69 6.43
CA GLY A 15 3.93 14.70 5.00
C GLY A 15 2.92 13.61 4.71
N ALA A 16 1.90 13.94 3.90
CA ALA A 16 0.87 12.97 3.56
C ALA A 16 1.54 11.73 2.93
N ILE A 17 1.24 10.55 3.47
CA ILE A 17 1.88 9.31 3.06
C ILE A 17 1.48 8.97 1.62
N GLN A 18 2.46 8.67 0.79
CA GLN A 18 2.27 8.18 -0.57
C GLN A 18 2.29 6.64 -0.60
N CYS A 19 1.48 6.04 -1.47
CA CYS A 19 1.43 4.61 -1.71
C CYS A 19 1.70 4.33 -3.20
N LYS A 20 2.22 3.15 -3.51
CA LYS A 20 2.20 2.64 -4.88
C LYS A 20 0.77 2.36 -5.30
N GLN A 21 0.44 2.66 -6.55
CA GLN A 21 -0.83 2.36 -7.16
C GLN A 21 -0.62 1.60 -8.47
N CYS A 22 -1.23 0.42 -8.53
CA CYS A 22 -1.19 -0.45 -9.69
C CYS A 22 -2.29 -1.52 -9.57
N LEU A 23 -3.11 -1.65 -10.60
CA LEU A 23 -4.19 -2.64 -10.64
C LEU A 23 -3.70 -4.04 -11.03
N PHE A 24 -2.65 -4.12 -11.86
CA PHE A 24 -2.14 -5.37 -12.40
C PHE A 24 -0.61 -5.36 -12.46
N TYR A 25 0.03 -6.25 -11.70
CA TYR A 25 1.44 -6.54 -11.85
C TYR A 25 1.67 -7.79 -12.72
N LYS A 26 2.64 -7.70 -13.61
CA LYS A 26 3.14 -8.80 -14.42
C LYS A 26 4.66 -8.83 -14.39
N ASP A 27 5.25 -10.00 -14.16
CA ASP A 27 6.71 -10.20 -14.10
C ASP A 27 7.44 -9.20 -13.18
N GLY A 28 6.83 -8.86 -12.05
CA GLY A 28 7.40 -7.92 -11.08
C GLY A 28 7.24 -6.44 -11.43
N LYS A 29 6.44 -6.09 -12.43
CA LYS A 29 6.24 -4.71 -12.90
C LYS A 29 4.76 -4.38 -13.04
N CYS A 30 4.40 -3.12 -12.80
CA CYS A 30 3.05 -2.66 -13.08
C CYS A 30 2.80 -2.61 -14.61
N GLU A 31 1.70 -3.17 -15.10
CA GLU A 31 1.38 -3.14 -16.54
C GLU A 31 1.00 -1.72 -17.02
N GLU A 32 0.22 -0.97 -16.24
CA GLU A 32 -0.27 0.36 -16.63
C GLU A 32 0.58 1.53 -16.13
N ALA A 33 1.90 1.37 -16.18
CA ALA A 33 2.87 2.26 -15.54
C ALA A 33 2.64 2.44 -14.02
N GLU A 34 3.71 2.53 -13.25
CA GLU A 34 3.54 2.70 -11.80
C GLU A 34 2.99 4.10 -11.49
N GLN A 35 1.85 4.14 -10.80
CA GLN A 35 1.24 5.37 -10.32
C GLN A 35 1.40 5.48 -8.80
N THR A 36 1.07 6.65 -8.28
CA THR A 36 1.07 6.91 -6.84
C THR A 36 -0.25 7.51 -6.40
N CYS A 37 -0.70 7.17 -5.20
CA CYS A 37 -1.77 7.87 -4.52
C CYS A 37 -1.29 8.40 -3.17
N THR A 38 -1.97 9.42 -2.67
CA THR A 38 -1.70 10.05 -1.38
C THR A 38 -2.84 9.71 -0.44
N LEU A 39 -2.53 9.20 0.76
CA LEU A 39 -3.53 8.81 1.74
C LEU A 39 -4.43 9.99 2.14
N LYS A 40 -5.73 9.75 2.10
CA LYS A 40 -6.75 10.60 2.72
C LYS A 40 -7.10 10.11 4.13
N GLU A 41 -8.00 10.82 4.79
CA GLU A 41 -8.59 10.38 6.05
C GLU A 41 -9.19 8.97 5.90
N ASP A 42 -8.98 8.12 6.90
CA ASP A 42 -9.40 6.70 6.95
C ASP A 42 -8.86 5.78 5.84
N GLU A 43 -7.92 6.24 5.01
CA GLU A 43 -7.24 5.39 4.04
C GLU A 43 -5.96 4.76 4.61
N SER A 44 -5.53 3.66 4.00
CA SER A 44 -4.20 3.06 4.19
C SER A 44 -3.68 2.50 2.88
N CYS A 45 -2.37 2.37 2.76
CA CYS A 45 -1.79 1.69 1.60
C CYS A 45 -2.16 0.21 1.67
N MET A 46 -2.52 -0.37 0.54
CA MET A 46 -2.97 -1.74 0.40
C MET A 46 -2.04 -2.52 -0.52
N ILE A 47 -1.81 -3.78 -0.17
CA ILE A 47 -1.42 -4.87 -1.08
C ILE A 47 -2.54 -5.90 -1.05
N GLN A 48 -3.08 -6.26 -2.20
CA GLN A 48 -4.01 -7.38 -2.33
C GLN A 48 -3.43 -8.42 -3.28
N THR A 49 -3.36 -9.66 -2.82
CA THR A 49 -2.87 -10.79 -3.61
C THR A 49 -3.97 -11.83 -3.72
N ILE A 50 -4.26 -12.26 -4.95
CA ILE A 50 -5.23 -13.31 -5.25
C ILE A 50 -4.48 -14.50 -5.82
N PHE A 51 -4.57 -15.61 -5.09
CA PHE A 51 -4.01 -16.90 -5.46
C PHE A 51 -5.13 -17.80 -5.98
N PHE A 52 -4.85 -18.58 -7.03
CA PHE A 52 -5.76 -19.61 -7.53
C PHE A 52 -5.09 -20.98 -7.34
N PRO A 53 -5.22 -21.59 -6.16
CA PRO A 53 -4.44 -22.77 -5.77
C PRO A 53 -4.70 -24.01 -6.64
N PHE A 54 -5.81 -24.03 -7.40
CA PHE A 54 -6.17 -25.13 -8.28
C PHE A 54 -5.81 -24.89 -9.76
N SER A 55 -5.15 -23.78 -10.08
CA SER A 55 -4.68 -23.50 -11.44
C SER A 55 -3.32 -24.15 -11.71
N THR A 56 -3.08 -24.63 -12.94
CA THR A 56 -1.85 -25.32 -13.36
C THR A 56 -0.67 -24.37 -13.67
N GLY A 57 -0.58 -23.22 -12.99
CA GLY A 57 0.42 -22.18 -13.27
C GLY A 57 0.99 -21.49 -12.02
N ASN A 58 1.60 -20.31 -12.21
CA ASN A 58 2.11 -19.48 -11.11
C ASN A 58 1.00 -19.26 -10.05
N LEU A 59 1.32 -19.48 -8.78
CA LEU A 59 0.36 -19.47 -7.67
C LEU A 59 -0.35 -18.11 -7.50
N ILE A 60 0.32 -17.01 -7.87
CA ILE A 60 -0.22 -15.65 -7.85
C ILE A 60 -0.76 -15.32 -9.24
N HIS A 61 -2.05 -14.97 -9.32
CA HIS A 61 -2.64 -14.52 -10.59
C HIS A 61 -2.81 -13.01 -10.61
N ASN A 62 -3.26 -12.43 -9.50
CA ASN A 62 -3.44 -10.98 -9.41
C ASN A 62 -2.74 -10.45 -8.17
N LEU A 63 -2.01 -9.36 -8.39
CA LEU A 63 -1.42 -8.53 -7.36
C LEU A 63 -1.86 -7.10 -7.65
N GLU A 64 -2.40 -6.43 -6.65
CA GLU A 64 -2.87 -5.05 -6.71
C GLU A 64 -2.29 -4.25 -5.55
N THR A 65 -1.97 -2.99 -5.80
CA THR A 65 -1.54 -2.02 -4.78
C THR A 65 -2.29 -0.71 -4.94
N GLY A 66 -2.60 -0.03 -3.84
CA GLY A 66 -3.24 1.29 -3.91
C GLY A 66 -3.58 1.87 -2.55
N CYS A 67 -4.34 2.97 -2.54
CA CYS A 67 -4.94 3.55 -1.34
C CYS A 67 -6.33 2.94 -1.15
N ALA A 68 -6.61 2.43 0.05
CA ALA A 68 -7.87 1.79 0.35
C ALA A 68 -8.49 2.36 1.63
N ILE A 69 -9.76 2.77 1.54
CA ILE A 69 -10.56 3.21 2.68
C ILE A 69 -10.84 2.03 3.62
N ASN A 70 -10.71 2.23 4.93
CA ASN A 70 -11.00 1.22 5.94
C ASN A 70 -10.27 -0.12 5.72
N CYS A 71 -9.07 -0.08 5.14
CA CYS A 71 -8.26 -1.26 4.86
C CYS A 71 -7.95 -2.04 6.15
N LYS A 72 -8.19 -3.35 6.14
CA LYS A 72 -7.81 -4.27 7.23
C LYS A 72 -7.06 -5.47 6.69
N ASN A 73 -6.03 -5.88 7.43
CA ASN A 73 -5.34 -7.15 7.17
C ASN A 73 -6.37 -8.27 7.21
N SER A 74 -6.43 -9.07 6.16
CA SER A 74 -7.37 -10.18 6.08
C SER A 74 -6.88 -11.26 5.14
N GLU A 75 -7.39 -12.46 5.40
CA GLU A 75 -7.25 -13.62 4.53
C GLU A 75 -8.65 -14.15 4.27
N LYS A 76 -9.02 -14.28 3.01
CA LYS A 76 -10.33 -14.76 2.57
C LYS A 76 -10.14 -15.91 1.60
N SER A 77 -10.57 -17.10 2.00
CA SER A 77 -10.54 -18.28 1.14
C SER A 77 -11.93 -18.58 0.58
N SER A 78 -11.97 -18.98 -0.69
CA SER A 78 -13.11 -19.62 -1.32
C SER A 78 -12.71 -21.01 -1.84
N ALA A 79 -13.63 -21.71 -2.52
CA ALA A 79 -13.32 -22.99 -3.15
C ALA A 79 -12.32 -22.89 -4.32
N THR A 80 -12.09 -21.69 -4.87
CA THR A 80 -11.30 -21.49 -6.08
C THR A 80 -10.15 -20.50 -5.92
N GLN A 81 -10.21 -19.62 -4.91
CA GLN A 81 -9.21 -18.58 -4.70
C GLN A 81 -8.93 -18.33 -3.22
N LEU A 82 -7.71 -17.89 -2.94
CA LEU A 82 -7.30 -17.30 -1.67
C LEU A 82 -6.95 -15.83 -1.92
N THR A 83 -7.57 -14.92 -1.18
CA THR A 83 -7.30 -13.49 -1.24
C THR A 83 -6.64 -13.05 0.06
N VAL A 84 -5.43 -12.51 -0.02
CA VAL A 84 -4.69 -11.94 1.10
C VAL A 84 -4.62 -10.44 0.93
N THR A 85 -5.06 -9.69 1.94
CA THR A 85 -4.98 -8.24 1.98
C THR A 85 -4.05 -7.83 3.11
N TYR A 86 -3.07 -6.99 2.80
CA TYR A 86 -2.18 -6.34 3.76
C TYR A 86 -2.35 -4.82 3.66
N CYS A 87 -2.39 -4.16 4.81
CA CYS A 87 -2.62 -2.73 4.94
C CYS A 87 -1.51 -2.09 5.79
N CYS A 88 -1.01 -0.93 5.36
CA CYS A 88 0.05 -0.22 6.07
C CYS A 88 -0.11 1.30 5.93
N LYS A 89 0.36 2.04 6.95
CA LYS A 89 0.34 3.51 7.00
C LYS A 89 1.52 4.12 7.75
N HIS A 90 2.66 3.43 7.77
CA HIS A 90 3.81 3.80 8.61
C HIS A 90 4.90 4.57 7.86
N ARG A 91 4.95 4.50 6.52
CA ARG A 91 5.90 5.23 5.66
C ARG A 91 5.41 5.33 4.22
N ASN A 92 6.03 6.20 3.43
CA ASN A 92 5.83 6.26 1.98
C ASN A 92 6.18 4.91 1.33
N PHE A 93 5.35 4.49 0.38
CA PHE A 93 5.50 3.27 -0.40
C PHE A 93 5.64 2.02 0.46
N CYS A 94 5.01 2.00 1.65
CA CYS A 94 5.01 0.81 2.51
C CYS A 94 4.32 -0.40 1.86
N ASN A 95 3.54 -0.19 0.80
CA ASN A 95 2.89 -1.23 0.01
C ASN A 95 3.69 -1.63 -1.24
N ASP A 96 5.01 -1.47 -1.24
CA ASP A 96 5.85 -2.06 -2.28
C ASP A 96 5.87 -3.60 -2.13
N PRO A 97 5.29 -4.34 -3.10
CA PRO A 97 5.14 -5.78 -2.99
C PRO A 97 6.45 -6.55 -3.24
N PHE A 98 7.52 -5.87 -3.65
CA PHE A 98 8.83 -6.47 -3.92
C PHE A 98 9.90 -6.09 -2.89
N LEU A 99 9.53 -5.31 -1.87
CA LEU A 99 10.40 -5.10 -0.72
C LEU A 99 10.41 -6.36 0.16
N PRO A 100 11.59 -6.82 0.61
CA PRO A 100 11.67 -7.97 1.50
C PRO A 100 10.95 -7.68 2.82
N LEU A 101 10.13 -8.64 3.27
CA LEU A 101 9.34 -8.54 4.51
C LEU A 101 10.20 -8.28 5.76
N SER A 102 11.52 -8.50 5.68
CA SER A 102 12.49 -8.22 6.75
C SER A 102 12.82 -6.72 6.94
N VAL A 103 12.25 -5.83 6.12
CA VAL A 103 12.44 -4.36 6.20
C VAL A 103 11.21 -3.69 6.85
N PHE A 104 10.29 -4.48 7.43
CA PHE A 104 9.05 -4.02 8.06
C PHE A 104 9.01 -4.37 9.54
#